data_AF-A0A329MNP5-F1
#
_entry.id   AF-A0A329MNP5-F1
#
_cell.length_a   1.000
_cell.length_b   1.000
_cell.length_c   1.000
_cell.angle_alpha   90.00
_cell.angle_beta   90.00
_cell.angle_gamma   90.00
#
_symmetry.space_group_name_H-M   'P 1'
#
loop_
_entity.id
_entity.type
_entity.pdbx_description
1 polymer ?
#
loop_
_entity_poly.entity_id
_entity_poly.type
_entity_poly.pdbx_seq_one_letter_code
_entity_poly.pdbx_strand_id
1 'polypeptide(L)'
;MGSKPKRSTFRGRYEEMMITLRNEIITNIWEEGSYLPSESDIADRFQLSKNSVRKGLDLLAAENFIEKIPRIGNRVRKSPTGTTIKLGYYPSLIKEAQFQALIDEFHKQHPLIRINMIPMPYYHTNPTMKDYMESDNIDVMTINNWNVELFTNPDGPPDMLEPLAAKEGVYPVLNEPFTHDGKLYVQPFMFSPVVLCYNKNHFTENKVPEPDSSWTWDTVKKAAHQLSTGRDRYGFFFHLLSDNRWPIFLLQNNVVFNRGKEKGNNLELDRTSLKGSFQTLIDLSEEVFPPFLSENDHDVDMLFRQQKVSMILTSYFFLNMIEDVDFSYDISPLPYLGTPKTLVIVIGLAINKNSKHKQAAQTFIDFMLSHEAQLKLRQNTLSLPSLKSAAEWNGQVNVKQPERYFIFRETFPTFSYHTALNVTYSELEEIRQNMKLYLSKMEGLQVFSR
;
A
#
# COMPACT_ATOMS: atom_id res chain seq x y z
N MET A 1 -37.81 24.93 -19.58
CA MET A 1 -36.60 25.19 -18.77
C MET A 1 -35.92 23.86 -18.52
N GLY A 2 -34.84 23.55 -19.27
CA GLY A 2 -34.13 22.27 -19.14
C GLY A 2 -33.31 22.24 -17.85
N SER A 3 -33.49 21.21 -17.03
CA SER A 3 -32.69 21.02 -15.82
C SER A 3 -31.22 20.86 -16.20
N LYS A 4 -30.36 21.70 -15.61
CA LYS A 4 -28.91 21.57 -15.81
C LYS A 4 -28.46 20.22 -15.20
N PRO A 5 -27.71 19.38 -15.92
CA PRO A 5 -27.19 18.13 -15.40
C PRO A 5 -26.38 18.35 -14.12
N LYS A 6 -26.50 17.45 -13.14
CA LYS A 6 -25.67 17.48 -11.92
C LYS A 6 -24.20 17.47 -12.31
N ARG A 7 -23.37 18.28 -11.63
CA ARG A 7 -21.95 18.50 -11.97
C ARG A 7 -21.12 17.21 -12.09
N SER A 8 -21.45 16.14 -11.35
CA SER A 8 -20.79 14.83 -11.48
C SER A 8 -21.13 14.11 -12.80
N THR A 9 -22.40 14.16 -13.24
CA THR A 9 -22.86 13.55 -14.50
C THR A 9 -22.32 14.26 -15.76
N PHE A 10 -21.94 15.52 -15.65
CA PHE A 10 -21.27 16.24 -16.75
C PHE A 10 -19.81 15.80 -16.91
N ARG A 11 -19.08 15.70 -15.80
CA ARG A 11 -17.66 15.32 -15.81
C ARG A 11 -17.47 13.92 -16.39
N GLY A 12 -18.29 12.96 -15.96
CA GLY A 12 -18.24 11.58 -16.49
C GLY A 12 -18.49 11.50 -18.00
N ARG A 13 -19.47 12.23 -18.55
CA ARG A 13 -19.73 12.23 -20.01
C ARG A 13 -18.62 12.88 -20.82
N TYR A 14 -17.96 13.90 -20.27
CA TYR A 14 -16.79 14.52 -20.89
C TYR A 14 -15.59 13.56 -20.93
N GLU A 15 -15.33 12.87 -19.83
CA GLU A 15 -14.29 11.84 -19.75
C GLU A 15 -14.59 10.68 -20.73
N GLU A 16 -15.84 10.19 -20.77
CA GLU A 16 -16.29 9.16 -21.70
C GLU A 16 -16.07 9.55 -23.17
N MET A 17 -16.40 10.79 -23.54
CA MET A 17 -16.14 11.32 -24.88
C MET A 17 -14.66 11.25 -25.24
N MET A 18 -13.78 11.73 -24.35
CA MET A 18 -12.34 11.76 -24.61
C MET A 18 -11.77 10.35 -24.75
N ILE A 19 -12.15 9.44 -23.85
CA ILE A 19 -11.72 8.03 -23.88
C ILE A 19 -12.15 7.37 -25.19
N THR A 20 -13.42 7.54 -25.56
CA THR A 20 -14.01 6.92 -26.77
C THR A 20 -13.31 7.41 -28.03
N LEU A 21 -13.16 8.74 -28.20
CA LEU A 21 -12.55 9.30 -29.40
C LEU A 21 -11.09 8.88 -29.56
N ARG A 22 -10.30 8.85 -28.49
CA ARG A 22 -8.91 8.35 -28.56
C ARG A 22 -8.87 6.87 -28.95
N ASN A 23 -9.71 6.04 -28.35
CA ASN A 23 -9.76 4.61 -28.64
C ASN A 23 -10.18 4.33 -30.09
N GLU A 24 -11.15 5.07 -30.62
CA GLU A 24 -11.58 4.94 -32.02
C GLU A 24 -10.45 5.32 -33.00
N ILE A 25 -9.64 6.32 -32.68
CA ILE A 25 -8.46 6.70 -33.49
C ILE A 25 -7.34 5.65 -33.37
N ILE A 26 -7.12 5.06 -32.19
CA ILE A 26 -6.08 4.04 -31.96
C ILE A 26 -6.44 2.71 -32.61
N THR A 27 -7.70 2.32 -32.54
CA THR A 27 -8.22 1.08 -33.14
C THR A 27 -8.52 1.21 -34.63
N ASN A 28 -8.20 2.37 -35.22
CA ASN A 28 -8.38 2.67 -36.64
C ASN A 28 -9.85 2.59 -37.10
N ILE A 29 -10.81 2.85 -36.20
CA ILE A 29 -12.22 3.10 -36.56
C ILE A 29 -12.30 4.39 -37.39
N TRP A 30 -11.47 5.38 -37.04
CA TRP A 30 -11.21 6.54 -37.88
C TRP A 30 -9.80 6.43 -38.46
N GLU A 31 -9.70 6.18 -39.76
CA GLU A 31 -8.43 6.00 -40.45
C GLU A 31 -7.60 7.30 -40.49
N GLU A 32 -6.27 7.18 -40.58
CA GLU A 32 -5.39 8.33 -40.80
C GLU A 32 -5.84 9.14 -42.04
N GLY A 33 -5.96 10.46 -41.88
CA GLY A 33 -6.43 11.36 -42.93
C GLY A 33 -7.95 11.46 -43.07
N SER A 34 -8.72 10.58 -42.41
CA SER A 34 -10.18 10.70 -42.32
C SER A 34 -10.60 11.86 -41.38
N TYR A 35 -11.89 12.18 -41.35
CA TYR A 35 -12.42 13.23 -40.49
C TYR A 35 -13.30 12.64 -39.39
N LEU A 36 -13.11 13.11 -38.15
CA LEU A 36 -14.05 12.83 -37.07
C LEU A 36 -15.44 13.42 -37.38
N PRO A 37 -16.52 12.90 -36.75
CA PRO A 37 -17.85 13.48 -36.86
C PRO A 37 -17.89 14.97 -36.48
N SER A 38 -18.94 15.68 -36.91
CA SER A 38 -19.02 17.12 -36.66
C SER A 38 -19.11 17.41 -35.15
N GLU A 39 -18.72 18.62 -34.73
CA GLU A 39 -18.87 19.03 -33.32
C GLU A 39 -20.30 18.87 -32.81
N SER A 40 -21.30 18.99 -33.70
CA SER A 40 -22.71 18.81 -33.36
C SER A 40 -23.01 17.33 -33.13
N ASP A 41 -22.54 16.45 -34.02
CA ASP A 41 -22.78 15.00 -33.90
C ASP A 41 -22.10 14.42 -32.64
N ILE A 42 -20.88 14.87 -32.34
CA ILE A 42 -20.17 14.48 -31.12
C ILE A 42 -20.90 15.03 -29.89
N ALA A 43 -21.40 16.28 -29.94
CA ALA A 43 -22.16 16.88 -28.86
C ALA A 43 -23.45 16.10 -28.58
N ASP A 44 -24.16 15.67 -29.63
CA ASP A 44 -25.38 14.89 -29.52
C ASP A 44 -25.08 13.48 -29.01
N ARG A 45 -24.04 12.82 -29.55
CA ARG A 45 -23.61 11.46 -29.15
C ARG A 45 -23.31 11.35 -27.65
N PHE A 46 -22.58 12.31 -27.09
CA PHE A 46 -22.18 12.29 -25.67
C PHE A 46 -23.05 13.19 -24.79
N GLN A 47 -24.11 13.78 -25.35
CA GLN A 47 -25.03 14.71 -24.66
C GLN A 47 -24.29 15.87 -23.95
N LEU A 48 -23.29 16.42 -24.63
CA LEU A 48 -22.44 17.53 -24.17
C LEU A 48 -22.76 18.83 -24.91
N SER A 49 -22.32 19.97 -24.37
CA SER A 49 -22.38 21.22 -25.13
C SER A 49 -21.31 21.25 -26.22
N LYS A 50 -21.58 21.92 -27.36
CA LYS A 50 -20.58 22.12 -28.42
C LYS A 50 -19.29 22.74 -27.89
N ASN A 51 -19.37 23.66 -26.92
CA ASN A 51 -18.19 24.26 -26.30
C ASN A 51 -17.34 23.23 -25.52
N SER A 52 -17.97 22.25 -24.88
CA SER A 52 -17.26 21.16 -24.20
C SER A 52 -16.56 20.27 -25.22
N VAL A 53 -17.27 19.85 -26.28
CA VAL A 53 -16.68 19.08 -27.38
C VAL A 53 -15.48 19.81 -27.99
N ARG A 54 -15.59 21.13 -28.22
CA ARG A 54 -14.52 21.95 -28.80
C ARG A 54 -13.24 21.90 -27.96
N LYS A 55 -13.37 22.01 -26.62
CA LYS A 55 -12.26 21.87 -25.66
C LYS A 55 -11.65 20.47 -25.69
N GLY A 56 -12.47 19.43 -25.79
CA GLY A 56 -11.97 18.05 -25.92
C GLY A 56 -11.18 17.84 -27.21
N LEU A 57 -11.68 18.38 -28.33
CA LEU A 57 -10.98 18.36 -29.61
C LEU A 57 -9.70 19.23 -29.58
N ASP A 58 -9.65 20.32 -28.81
CA ASP A 58 -8.41 21.08 -28.60
C ASP A 58 -7.35 20.22 -27.91
N LEU A 59 -7.74 19.43 -26.90
CA LEU A 59 -6.85 18.49 -26.22
C LEU A 59 -6.37 17.37 -27.15
N LEU A 60 -7.27 16.76 -27.93
CA LEU A 60 -6.89 15.74 -28.90
C LEU A 60 -5.91 16.27 -29.97
N ALA A 61 -6.07 17.54 -30.37
CA ALA A 61 -5.13 18.20 -31.29
C ALA A 61 -3.77 18.44 -30.64
N ALA A 62 -3.74 18.89 -29.37
CA ALA A 62 -2.51 19.07 -28.61
C ALA A 62 -1.76 17.75 -28.37
N GLU A 63 -2.50 16.64 -28.24
CA GLU A 63 -1.99 15.27 -28.11
C GLU A 63 -1.61 14.63 -29.46
N ASN A 64 -1.74 15.37 -30.57
CA ASN A 64 -1.48 14.92 -31.95
C ASN A 64 -2.35 13.75 -32.45
N PHE A 65 -3.50 13.47 -31.82
CA PHE A 65 -4.48 12.52 -32.37
C PHE A 65 -5.17 13.07 -33.61
N ILE A 66 -5.37 14.40 -33.67
CA ILE A 66 -6.05 15.07 -34.77
C ILE A 66 -5.35 16.38 -35.17
N GLU A 67 -5.74 16.90 -36.32
CA GLU A 67 -5.41 18.21 -36.83
C GLU A 67 -6.70 18.99 -37.08
N LYS A 68 -6.80 20.20 -36.51
CA LYS A 68 -7.92 21.09 -36.77
C LYS A 68 -7.74 21.82 -38.08
N ILE A 69 -8.62 21.57 -39.05
CA ILE A 69 -8.60 22.22 -40.36
C ILE A 69 -9.73 23.25 -40.42
N PRO A 70 -9.41 24.56 -40.51
CA PRO A 70 -10.41 25.62 -40.52
C PRO A 70 -11.49 25.40 -41.58
N ARG A 71 -12.77 25.50 -41.15
CA ARG A 71 -13.97 25.34 -42.00
C ARG A 71 -14.19 23.95 -42.62
N ILE A 72 -13.35 22.95 -42.32
CA ILE A 72 -13.47 21.60 -42.86
C ILE A 72 -13.80 20.60 -41.74
N GLY A 73 -13.06 20.63 -40.62
CA GLY A 73 -13.30 19.73 -39.49
C GLY A 73 -12.03 19.28 -38.79
N ASN A 74 -12.10 18.14 -38.10
CA ASN A 74 -11.00 17.57 -37.35
C ASN A 74 -10.48 16.34 -38.10
N ARG A 75 -9.32 16.46 -38.73
CA ARG A 75 -8.69 15.38 -39.50
C ARG A 75 -7.87 14.49 -38.58
N VAL A 76 -8.02 13.17 -38.68
CA VAL A 76 -7.24 12.21 -37.90
C VAL A 76 -5.80 12.19 -38.38
N ARG A 77 -4.85 12.27 -37.44
CA ARG A 77 -3.42 12.10 -37.72
C ARG A 77 -3.04 10.62 -37.58
N LYS A 78 -1.85 10.24 -38.08
CA LYS A 78 -1.26 8.94 -37.80
C LYS A 78 -1.30 8.70 -36.29
N SER A 79 -1.96 7.62 -35.89
CA SER A 79 -2.07 7.26 -34.48
C SER A 79 -0.66 7.24 -33.87
N PRO A 80 -0.40 7.98 -32.78
CA PRO A 80 0.93 7.99 -32.18
C PRO A 80 1.37 6.56 -31.86
N THR A 81 2.64 6.23 -32.11
CA THR A 81 3.18 4.93 -31.71
C THR A 81 3.08 4.82 -30.20
N GLY A 82 2.22 3.91 -29.72
CA GLY A 82 2.02 3.69 -28.30
C GLY A 82 3.33 3.30 -27.61
N THR A 83 3.47 3.70 -26.35
CA THR A 83 4.59 3.34 -25.49
C THR A 83 4.16 2.24 -24.54
N THR A 84 4.98 1.20 -24.37
CA THR A 84 4.75 0.19 -23.32
C THR A 84 5.72 0.44 -22.18
N ILE A 85 5.20 0.53 -20.97
CA ILE A 85 5.95 0.64 -19.71
C ILE A 85 5.94 -0.74 -19.05
N LYS A 86 7.10 -1.21 -18.62
CA LYS A 86 7.21 -2.39 -17.75
C LYS A 86 7.06 -1.99 -16.29
N LEU A 87 6.03 -2.52 -15.62
CA LEU A 87 5.73 -2.26 -14.22
C LEU A 87 6.04 -3.49 -13.36
N GLY A 88 7.11 -3.43 -12.56
CA GLY A 88 7.35 -4.39 -11.50
C GLY A 88 6.36 -4.17 -10.36
N TYR A 89 5.55 -5.16 -10.00
CA TYR A 89 4.53 -4.98 -8.96
C TYR A 89 4.45 -6.16 -7.99
N TYR A 90 4.10 -5.88 -6.73
CA TYR A 90 3.76 -6.92 -5.77
C TYR A 90 2.39 -7.53 -6.11
N PRO A 91 2.28 -8.87 -6.29
CA PRO A 91 1.01 -9.53 -6.58
C PRO A 91 -0.11 -9.26 -5.58
N SER A 92 0.22 -9.00 -4.30
CA SER A 92 -0.74 -8.66 -3.25
C SER A 92 -1.58 -7.43 -3.59
N LEU A 93 -1.04 -6.49 -4.36
CA LEU A 93 -1.72 -5.25 -4.74
C LEU A 93 -2.97 -5.49 -5.57
N ILE A 94 -3.06 -6.61 -6.29
CA ILE A 94 -4.30 -6.98 -7.00
C ILE A 94 -5.50 -6.95 -6.06
N LYS A 95 -5.34 -7.46 -4.84
CA LYS A 95 -6.40 -7.49 -3.82
C LYS A 95 -6.35 -6.28 -2.89
N GLU A 96 -5.16 -5.84 -2.45
CA GLU A 96 -5.02 -4.73 -1.50
C GLU A 96 -5.43 -3.36 -2.09
N ALA A 97 -5.27 -3.17 -3.41
CA ALA A 97 -5.49 -1.89 -4.08
C ALA A 97 -6.50 -1.98 -5.24
N GLN A 98 -7.04 -3.16 -5.55
CA GLN A 98 -7.76 -3.41 -6.81
C GLN A 98 -6.91 -2.96 -8.01
N PHE A 99 -5.62 -3.30 -7.98
CA PHE A 99 -4.60 -2.68 -8.83
C PHE A 99 -4.88 -2.83 -10.34
N GLN A 100 -5.45 -3.98 -10.75
CA GLN A 100 -5.88 -4.18 -12.14
C GLN A 100 -6.95 -3.17 -12.55
N ALA A 101 -7.94 -2.89 -11.70
CA ALA A 101 -9.00 -1.93 -11.99
C ALA A 101 -8.49 -0.48 -12.09
N LEU A 102 -7.41 -0.15 -11.37
CA LEU A 102 -6.71 1.13 -11.52
C LEU A 102 -5.93 1.20 -12.83
N ILE A 103 -5.27 0.11 -13.23
CA ILE A 103 -4.55 0.03 -14.51
C ILE A 103 -5.52 0.09 -15.70
N ASP A 104 -6.68 -0.57 -15.59
CA ASP A 104 -7.73 -0.50 -16.62
C ASP A 104 -8.27 0.93 -16.76
N GLU A 105 -8.41 1.64 -15.64
CA GLU A 105 -8.80 3.06 -15.65
C GLU A 105 -7.71 3.95 -16.27
N PHE A 106 -6.44 3.66 -15.95
CA PHE A 106 -5.31 4.33 -16.60
C PHE A 106 -5.33 4.13 -18.11
N HIS A 107 -5.53 2.91 -18.61
CA HIS A 107 -5.57 2.63 -20.07
C HIS A 107 -6.74 3.33 -20.77
N LYS A 108 -7.86 3.54 -20.09
CA LYS A 108 -8.95 4.35 -20.65
C LYS A 108 -8.51 5.80 -20.84
N GLN A 109 -7.89 6.40 -19.82
CA GLN A 109 -7.49 7.80 -19.85
C GLN A 109 -6.24 8.07 -20.70
N HIS A 110 -5.33 7.08 -20.79
CA HIS A 110 -4.04 7.15 -21.48
C HIS A 110 -3.87 5.98 -22.48
N PRO A 111 -4.67 5.92 -23.56
CA PRO A 111 -4.74 4.73 -24.40
C PRO A 111 -3.48 4.49 -25.27
N LEU A 112 -2.58 5.47 -25.34
CA LEU A 112 -1.25 5.35 -25.97
C LEU A 112 -0.18 4.79 -25.03
N ILE A 113 -0.47 4.61 -23.74
CA ILE A 113 0.46 4.06 -22.77
C ILE A 113 -0.08 2.70 -22.32
N ARG A 114 0.66 1.64 -22.64
CA ARG A 114 0.35 0.29 -22.17
C ARG A 114 1.23 -0.06 -20.98
N ILE A 115 0.64 -0.74 -20.00
CA ILE A 115 1.35 -1.23 -18.82
C ILE A 115 1.52 -2.73 -18.99
N ASN A 116 2.76 -3.20 -19.04
CA ASN A 116 3.11 -4.61 -18.97
C ASN A 116 3.52 -4.94 -17.53
N MET A 117 2.69 -5.69 -16.82
CA MET A 117 2.89 -5.99 -15.40
C MET A 117 3.81 -7.20 -15.22
N ILE A 118 4.87 -7.03 -14.43
CA ILE A 118 5.83 -8.08 -14.09
C ILE A 118 5.70 -8.35 -12.59
N PRO A 119 5.21 -9.53 -12.18
CA PRO A 119 5.04 -9.85 -10.77
C PRO A 119 6.41 -9.96 -10.09
N MET A 120 6.54 -9.33 -8.94
CA MET A 120 7.77 -9.26 -8.15
C MET A 120 7.59 -9.96 -6.80
N PRO A 121 8.57 -10.76 -6.36
CA PRO A 121 8.54 -11.33 -5.02
C PRO A 121 8.57 -10.21 -3.96
N TYR A 122 7.81 -10.41 -2.89
CA TYR A 122 7.79 -9.50 -1.73
C TYR A 122 9.04 -9.64 -0.86
N TYR A 123 9.63 -10.84 -0.89
CA TYR A 123 10.78 -11.21 -0.08
C TYR A 123 12.08 -11.06 -0.87
N HIS A 124 13.16 -10.88 -0.11
CA HIS A 124 14.53 -10.85 -0.61
C HIS A 124 14.95 -12.24 -1.10
N THR A 125 14.40 -12.65 -2.23
CA THR A 125 14.80 -13.86 -2.95
C THR A 125 15.95 -13.55 -3.90
N ASN A 126 16.61 -14.58 -4.40
CA ASN A 126 17.44 -14.49 -5.60
C ASN A 126 16.61 -15.00 -6.80
N PRO A 127 16.47 -14.24 -7.91
CA PRO A 127 17.00 -12.89 -8.12
C PRO A 127 16.29 -11.84 -7.24
N THR A 128 17.05 -10.84 -6.79
CA THR A 128 16.60 -9.75 -5.93
C THR A 128 15.76 -8.73 -6.72
N MET A 129 15.02 -7.86 -6.03
CA MET A 129 14.30 -6.76 -6.69
C MET A 129 15.23 -5.87 -7.53
N LYS A 130 16.49 -5.73 -7.11
CA LYS A 130 17.55 -5.04 -7.85
C LYS A 130 17.87 -5.76 -9.16
N ASP A 131 18.10 -7.07 -9.09
CA ASP A 131 18.43 -7.90 -10.26
C ASP A 131 17.33 -7.82 -11.32
N TYR A 132 16.06 -7.90 -10.92
CA TYR A 132 14.91 -7.71 -11.82
C TYR A 132 14.90 -6.33 -12.48
N MET A 133 15.23 -5.27 -11.75
CA MET A 133 15.29 -3.93 -12.32
C MET A 133 16.41 -3.81 -13.37
N GLU A 134 17.56 -4.43 -13.11
CA GLU A 134 18.70 -4.46 -14.04
C GLU A 134 18.43 -5.36 -15.26
N SER A 135 17.88 -6.56 -15.06
CA SER A 135 17.74 -7.58 -16.11
C SER A 135 16.53 -7.34 -17.02
N ASP A 136 15.39 -6.93 -16.47
CA ASP A 136 14.12 -6.92 -17.20
C ASP A 136 13.77 -5.56 -17.81
N ASN A 137 14.66 -4.57 -17.68
CA ASN A 137 14.42 -3.18 -18.09
C ASN A 137 13.09 -2.64 -17.51
N ILE A 138 12.85 -2.87 -16.21
CA ILE A 138 11.66 -2.37 -15.51
C ILE A 138 11.70 -0.83 -15.53
N ASP A 139 10.60 -0.20 -15.94
CA ASP A 139 10.49 1.26 -16.05
C ASP A 139 9.95 1.88 -14.75
N VAL A 140 8.94 1.24 -14.16
CA VAL A 140 8.30 1.63 -12.90
C VAL A 140 8.25 0.42 -11.98
N MET A 141 8.43 0.62 -10.69
CA MET A 141 8.23 -0.46 -9.72
C MET A 141 7.47 0.00 -8.48
N THR A 142 6.76 -0.95 -7.87
CA THR A 142 6.23 -0.79 -6.52
C THR A 142 7.32 -1.08 -5.50
N ILE A 143 7.53 -0.17 -4.55
CA ILE A 143 8.54 -0.31 -3.49
C ILE A 143 7.86 -0.19 -2.13
N ASN A 144 8.05 -1.19 -1.29
CA ASN A 144 7.76 -1.12 0.14
C ASN A 144 8.84 -0.28 0.85
N ASN A 145 8.47 0.54 1.82
CA ASN A 145 9.40 1.36 2.61
C ASN A 145 10.59 0.55 3.19
N TRP A 146 10.37 -0.72 3.48
CA TRP A 146 11.40 -1.62 4.01
C TRP A 146 12.42 -2.10 2.95
N ASN A 147 12.12 -1.97 1.66
CA ASN A 147 12.99 -2.41 0.56
C ASN A 147 13.77 -1.28 -0.11
N VAL A 148 13.57 -0.01 0.29
CA VAL A 148 14.22 1.15 -0.34
C VAL A 148 15.74 1.04 -0.28
N GLU A 149 16.27 0.52 0.84
CA GLU A 149 17.71 0.34 1.03
C GLU A 149 18.35 -0.63 0.01
N LEU A 150 17.57 -1.53 -0.61
CA LEU A 150 18.08 -2.41 -1.67
C LEU A 150 18.54 -1.66 -2.92
N PHE A 151 18.05 -0.44 -3.09
CA PHE A 151 18.39 0.42 -4.22
C PHE A 151 19.46 1.45 -3.85
N THR A 152 19.91 1.47 -2.58
CA THR A 152 20.94 2.40 -2.09
C THR A 152 22.34 1.80 -2.19
N ASN A 153 23.34 2.66 -2.37
CA ASN A 153 24.70 2.29 -2.03
C ASN A 153 24.86 2.40 -0.50
N PRO A 154 25.77 1.61 0.13
CA PRO A 154 25.90 1.52 1.59
C PRO A 154 25.96 2.86 2.35
N ASP A 155 26.40 3.93 1.68
CA ASP A 155 26.49 5.29 2.21
C ASP A 155 25.90 6.36 1.26
N GLY A 156 25.02 5.98 0.31
CA GLY A 156 24.58 6.88 -0.77
C GLY A 156 23.09 6.77 -1.14
N PRO A 157 22.60 7.69 -1.99
CA PRO A 157 21.21 7.71 -2.39
C PRO A 157 20.83 6.45 -3.16
N PRO A 158 19.52 6.19 -3.34
CA PRO A 158 19.04 5.17 -4.24
C PRO A 158 19.58 5.40 -5.66
N ASP A 159 20.60 4.67 -6.10
CA ASP A 159 21.38 5.00 -7.31
C ASP A 159 20.70 4.54 -8.61
N MET A 160 19.74 3.63 -8.48
CA MET A 160 18.88 3.12 -9.54
C MET A 160 17.54 3.84 -9.71
N LEU A 161 17.16 4.70 -8.76
CA LEU A 161 15.86 5.38 -8.78
C LEU A 161 15.98 6.82 -9.26
N GLU A 162 15.02 7.26 -10.06
CA GLU A 162 14.90 8.65 -10.48
C GLU A 162 14.35 9.50 -9.31
N PRO A 163 14.96 10.67 -9.00
CA PRO A 163 14.36 11.62 -8.06
C PRO A 163 13.01 12.14 -8.58
N LEU A 164 12.04 12.25 -7.68
CA LEU A 164 10.67 12.69 -7.96
C LEU A 164 10.35 13.97 -7.20
N ALA A 165 9.46 14.80 -7.76
CA ALA A 165 8.83 15.86 -7.01
C ALA A 165 7.78 15.28 -6.06
N ALA A 166 7.82 15.67 -4.79
CA ALA A 166 6.81 15.26 -3.82
C ALA A 166 5.43 15.77 -4.25
N LYS A 167 4.43 14.88 -4.20
CA LYS A 167 3.05 15.23 -4.57
C LYS A 167 2.38 15.99 -3.44
N GLU A 168 1.82 17.14 -3.78
CA GLU A 168 0.99 17.92 -2.86
C GLU A 168 -0.20 17.10 -2.35
N GLY A 169 -0.48 17.21 -1.06
CA GLY A 169 -1.61 16.53 -0.40
C GLY A 169 -1.34 15.09 0.05
N VAL A 170 -0.18 14.51 -0.30
CA VAL A 170 0.30 13.29 0.35
C VAL A 170 0.75 13.62 1.78
N TYR A 171 0.45 12.73 2.74
CA TYR A 171 0.91 12.92 4.11
C TYR A 171 2.44 13.00 4.18
N PRO A 172 3.03 14.07 4.74
CA PRO A 172 4.48 14.24 4.77
C PRO A 172 5.25 13.08 5.42
N VAL A 173 4.71 12.51 6.50
CA VAL A 173 5.32 11.37 7.22
C VAL A 173 5.54 10.15 6.33
N LEU A 174 4.74 9.99 5.26
CA LEU A 174 4.87 8.85 4.33
C LEU A 174 6.03 9.02 3.35
N ASN A 175 6.53 10.25 3.16
CA ASN A 175 7.68 10.52 2.29
C ASN A 175 9.02 10.24 2.98
N GLU A 176 9.05 10.25 4.31
CA GLU A 176 10.26 10.07 5.12
C GLU A 176 11.08 8.83 4.73
N PRO A 177 10.51 7.60 4.65
CA PRO A 177 11.30 6.42 4.32
C PRO A 177 11.82 6.39 2.87
N PHE A 178 11.32 7.30 2.02
CA PHE A 178 11.66 7.36 0.59
C PHE A 178 12.50 8.59 0.23
N THR A 179 12.89 9.38 1.23
CA THR A 179 13.65 10.62 1.04
C THR A 179 15.10 10.40 1.44
N HIS A 180 16.02 10.73 0.54
CA HIS A 180 17.46 10.72 0.80
C HIS A 180 18.06 12.05 0.31
N ASP A 181 18.91 12.69 1.11
CA ASP A 181 19.48 14.01 0.81
C ASP A 181 18.45 15.07 0.38
N GLY A 182 17.26 15.04 1.01
CA GLY A 182 16.16 15.96 0.71
C GLY A 182 15.44 15.71 -0.63
N LYS A 183 15.76 14.62 -1.33
CA LYS A 183 15.10 14.21 -2.58
C LYS A 183 14.26 12.96 -2.34
N LEU A 184 13.03 12.99 -2.84
CA LEU A 184 12.12 11.84 -2.82
C LEU A 184 12.44 10.91 -4.00
N TYR A 185 12.51 9.60 -3.77
CA TYR A 185 12.81 8.61 -4.82
C TYR A 185 11.65 7.65 -5.11
N VAL A 186 10.68 7.58 -4.21
CA VAL A 186 9.48 6.76 -4.35
C VAL A 186 8.29 7.63 -3.96
N GLN A 187 7.26 7.65 -4.79
CA GLN A 187 6.01 8.35 -4.49
C GLN A 187 5.13 7.41 -3.64
N PRO A 188 4.85 7.69 -2.35
CA PRO A 188 3.91 6.91 -1.55
C PRO A 188 2.55 6.77 -2.23
N PHE A 189 2.10 5.55 -2.53
CA PHE A 189 0.82 5.29 -3.20
C PHE A 189 -0.28 4.92 -2.19
N MET A 190 0.06 4.11 -1.19
CA MET A 190 -0.83 3.64 -0.14
C MET A 190 -0.03 3.30 1.11
N PHE A 191 -0.70 3.30 2.26
CA PHE A 191 -0.09 2.95 3.53
C PHE A 191 -1.02 2.09 4.39
N SER A 192 -0.45 1.44 5.40
CA SER A 192 -1.19 0.53 6.25
C SER A 192 -0.47 0.36 7.59
N PRO A 193 -0.95 1.03 8.66
CA PRO A 193 -0.48 0.74 10.00
C PRO A 193 -0.94 -0.65 10.45
N VAL A 194 -0.16 -1.26 11.35
CA VAL A 194 -0.57 -2.47 12.06
C VAL A 194 -1.59 -2.10 13.13
N VAL A 195 -2.64 -2.89 13.25
CA VAL A 195 -3.78 -2.70 14.16
C VAL A 195 -4.16 -4.02 14.83
N LEU A 196 -4.86 -3.92 15.95
CA LEU A 196 -5.52 -5.07 16.57
C LEU A 196 -6.91 -5.20 15.94
N CYS A 197 -7.21 -6.35 15.34
CA CYS A 197 -8.54 -6.70 14.82
C CYS A 197 -9.17 -7.73 15.75
N TYR A 198 -10.47 -7.59 16.02
CA TYR A 198 -11.16 -8.45 16.97
C TYR A 198 -12.61 -8.76 16.54
N ASN A 199 -13.08 -9.95 16.88
CA ASN A 199 -14.44 -10.40 16.61
C ASN A 199 -15.39 -9.88 17.71
N LYS A 200 -16.31 -8.97 17.37
CA LYS A 200 -17.22 -8.31 18.33
C LYS A 200 -18.18 -9.29 19.01
N ASN A 201 -18.58 -10.35 18.29
CA ASN A 201 -19.49 -11.36 18.84
C ASN A 201 -18.83 -12.10 20.00
N HIS A 202 -17.56 -12.49 19.84
CA HIS A 202 -16.82 -13.20 20.89
C HIS A 202 -16.67 -12.36 22.18
N PHE A 203 -16.46 -11.06 22.03
CA PHE A 203 -16.38 -10.12 23.15
C PHE A 203 -17.73 -9.98 23.87
N THR A 204 -18.81 -9.82 23.10
CA THR A 204 -20.18 -9.72 23.63
C THR A 204 -20.58 -11.00 24.37
N GLU A 205 -20.35 -12.17 23.76
CA GLU A 205 -20.63 -13.50 24.34
C GLU A 205 -19.95 -13.70 25.70
N ASN A 206 -18.69 -13.29 25.80
CA ASN A 206 -17.87 -13.50 27.01
C ASN A 206 -17.90 -12.32 27.99
N LYS A 207 -18.67 -11.26 27.66
CA LYS A 207 -18.76 -10.03 28.46
C LYS A 207 -17.39 -9.37 28.71
N VAL A 208 -16.51 -9.46 27.71
CA VAL A 208 -15.19 -8.82 27.71
C VAL A 208 -15.37 -7.43 27.08
N PRO A 209 -14.89 -6.34 27.71
CA PRO A 209 -14.91 -5.01 27.09
C PRO A 209 -14.11 -5.00 25.79
N GLU A 210 -14.59 -4.28 24.78
CA GLU A 210 -13.87 -4.15 23.51
C GLU A 210 -12.51 -3.45 23.68
N PRO A 211 -11.54 -3.71 22.79
CA PRO A 211 -10.23 -3.05 22.84
C PRO A 211 -10.30 -1.54 22.61
N ASP A 212 -9.45 -0.77 23.26
CA ASP A 212 -9.30 0.68 23.06
C ASP A 212 -7.83 1.12 23.16
N SER A 213 -7.56 2.43 23.13
CA SER A 213 -6.20 2.98 23.17
C SER A 213 -5.49 2.83 24.53
N SER A 214 -6.19 2.41 25.58
CA SER A 214 -5.61 2.16 26.92
C SER A 214 -5.06 0.74 27.08
N TRP A 215 -5.33 -0.15 26.12
CA TRP A 215 -4.92 -1.54 26.22
C TRP A 215 -3.40 -1.71 26.23
N THR A 216 -2.95 -2.59 27.13
CA THR A 216 -1.57 -3.09 27.19
C THR A 216 -1.50 -4.54 26.72
N TRP A 217 -0.31 -5.06 26.44
CA TRP A 217 -0.14 -6.49 26.13
C TRP A 217 -0.61 -7.40 27.27
N ASP A 218 -0.48 -6.98 28.54
CA ASP A 218 -1.07 -7.69 29.68
C ASP A 218 -2.61 -7.71 29.63
N THR A 219 -3.21 -6.63 29.15
CA THR A 219 -4.67 -6.55 28.95
C THR A 219 -5.11 -7.50 27.85
N VAL A 220 -4.37 -7.56 26.73
CA VAL A 220 -4.60 -8.56 25.67
C VAL A 220 -4.50 -9.97 26.22
N LYS A 221 -3.46 -10.29 26.99
CA LYS A 221 -3.27 -11.62 27.58
C LYS A 221 -4.46 -12.03 28.44
N LYS A 222 -4.90 -11.14 29.35
CA LYS A 222 -6.08 -11.37 30.21
C LYS A 222 -7.37 -11.56 29.40
N ALA A 223 -7.61 -10.71 28.41
CA ALA A 223 -8.77 -10.82 27.52
C ALA A 223 -8.70 -12.11 26.70
N ALA A 224 -7.53 -12.48 26.20
CA ALA A 224 -7.34 -13.69 25.41
C ALA A 224 -7.65 -14.96 26.21
N HIS A 225 -7.27 -15.04 27.49
CA HIS A 225 -7.68 -16.14 28.36
C HIS A 225 -9.20 -16.22 28.52
N GLN A 226 -9.88 -15.09 28.72
CA GLN A 226 -11.34 -15.06 28.85
C GLN A 226 -12.06 -15.46 27.55
N LEU A 227 -11.49 -15.09 26.39
CA LEU A 227 -12.05 -15.38 25.07
C LEU A 227 -11.77 -16.81 24.58
N SER A 228 -10.88 -17.54 25.26
CA SER A 228 -10.52 -18.93 24.94
C SER A 228 -11.53 -19.90 25.55
N THR A 229 -12.70 -20.02 24.92
CA THR A 229 -13.81 -20.86 25.39
C THR A 229 -13.67 -22.32 24.93
N GLY A 230 -13.77 -23.27 25.87
CA GLY A 230 -14.06 -24.69 25.57
C GLY A 230 -13.04 -25.46 24.73
N ARG A 231 -11.85 -24.88 24.44
CA ARG A 231 -10.83 -25.37 23.49
C ARG A 231 -11.20 -25.30 22.00
N ASP A 232 -12.35 -24.73 21.65
CA ASP A 232 -12.79 -24.59 20.25
C ASP A 232 -12.27 -23.31 19.57
N ARG A 233 -11.68 -22.41 20.36
CA ARG A 233 -11.22 -21.08 19.96
C ARG A 233 -10.09 -20.56 20.87
N TYR A 234 -9.19 -19.79 20.28
CA TYR A 234 -8.13 -19.06 20.99
C TYR A 234 -8.44 -17.57 21.06
N GLY A 235 -8.00 -16.93 22.13
CA GLY A 235 -8.26 -15.52 22.37
C GLY A 235 -7.45 -14.58 21.49
N PHE A 236 -6.19 -14.92 21.19
CA PHE A 236 -5.28 -14.05 20.47
C PHE A 236 -4.27 -14.85 19.64
N PHE A 237 -3.95 -14.38 18.44
CA PHE A 237 -2.90 -14.98 17.61
C PHE A 237 -2.33 -14.00 16.58
N PHE A 238 -1.05 -14.14 16.27
CA PHE A 238 -0.43 -13.56 15.08
C PHE A 238 0.76 -14.39 14.63
N HIS A 239 1.21 -14.19 13.39
CA HIS A 239 2.37 -14.89 12.84
C HIS A 239 3.64 -14.36 13.51
N LEU A 240 4.19 -15.16 14.43
CA LEU A 240 5.26 -14.76 15.32
C LEU A 240 6.52 -14.25 14.58
N LEU A 241 6.79 -14.77 13.39
CA LEU A 241 7.96 -14.45 12.59
C LEU A 241 7.70 -13.38 11.51
N SER A 242 6.54 -12.71 11.54
CA SER A 242 6.21 -11.65 10.58
C SER A 242 7.09 -10.43 10.84
N ASP A 243 7.76 -9.95 9.78
CA ASP A 243 8.61 -8.75 9.82
C ASP A 243 7.83 -7.48 10.17
N ASN A 244 6.49 -7.53 10.13
CA ASN A 244 5.63 -6.43 10.54
C ASN A 244 4.92 -6.69 11.88
N ARG A 245 5.34 -7.68 12.67
CA ARG A 245 4.72 -8.00 13.98
C ARG A 245 5.72 -8.03 15.11
N TRP A 246 6.73 -8.90 15.04
CA TRP A 246 7.70 -9.04 16.14
C TRP A 246 8.53 -7.77 16.41
N PRO A 247 8.90 -6.91 15.43
CA PRO A 247 9.69 -5.72 15.72
C PRO A 247 8.90 -4.64 16.49
N ILE A 248 7.57 -4.75 16.55
CA ILE A 248 6.71 -3.83 17.31
C ILE A 248 7.11 -3.84 18.79
N PHE A 249 7.42 -5.01 19.35
CA PHE A 249 7.83 -5.13 20.75
C PHE A 249 9.13 -4.38 21.03
N LEU A 250 10.07 -4.41 20.08
CA LEU A 250 11.32 -3.63 20.17
C LEU A 250 11.04 -2.12 20.13
N LEU A 251 10.22 -1.70 19.17
CA LEU A 251 9.88 -0.28 18.96
C LEU A 251 9.18 0.31 20.18
N GLN A 252 8.18 -0.40 20.69
CA GLN A 252 7.38 0.04 21.85
C GLN A 252 8.24 0.13 23.11
N ASN A 253 9.21 -0.77 23.28
CA ASN A 253 10.18 -0.71 24.39
C ASN A 253 11.40 0.18 24.11
N ASN A 254 11.35 1.03 23.07
CA ASN A 254 12.40 1.99 22.69
C ASN A 254 13.79 1.38 22.47
N VAL A 255 13.86 0.15 21.97
CA VAL A 255 15.14 -0.44 21.54
C VAL A 255 15.68 0.34 20.35
N VAL A 256 16.94 0.77 20.45
CA VAL A 256 17.72 1.36 19.36
C VAL A 256 19.09 0.71 19.35
N PHE A 257 19.51 0.21 18.19
CA PHE A 257 20.81 -0.43 18.02
C PHE A 257 21.86 0.64 17.67
N ASN A 258 22.88 0.83 18.50
CA ASN A 258 23.91 1.85 18.22
C ASN A 258 24.98 1.27 17.28
N ARG A 259 25.28 2.00 16.20
CA ARG A 259 26.39 1.66 15.30
C ARG A 259 27.69 2.16 15.93
N GLY A 260 28.61 1.26 16.26
CA GLY A 260 29.93 1.62 16.81
C GLY A 260 30.72 2.56 15.89
N LYS A 261 31.62 3.36 16.46
CA LYS A 261 32.43 4.34 15.70
C LYS A 261 33.58 3.73 14.89
N GLU A 262 33.90 2.45 15.08
CA GLU A 262 34.99 1.76 14.38
C GLU A 262 34.47 0.81 13.28
N LYS A 263 35.21 0.74 12.16
CA LYS A 263 34.93 -0.20 11.05
C LYS A 263 35.08 -1.64 11.55
N GLY A 264 33.93 -2.22 11.93
CA GLY A 264 33.81 -3.53 12.56
C GLY A 264 32.45 -3.80 13.24
N ASN A 265 31.52 -2.84 13.22
CA ASN A 265 30.06 -2.96 13.47
C ASN A 265 29.61 -4.05 14.46
N ASN A 266 29.99 -3.93 15.72
CA ASN A 266 29.20 -4.53 16.79
C ASN A 266 28.08 -3.54 17.17
N LEU A 267 26.82 -3.98 17.11
CA LEU A 267 25.70 -3.18 17.58
C LEU A 267 25.77 -3.06 19.11
N GLU A 268 26.02 -1.85 19.62
CA GLU A 268 25.95 -1.59 21.07
C GLU A 268 24.49 -1.41 21.48
N LEU A 269 24.04 -2.21 22.44
CA LEU A 269 22.61 -2.37 22.74
C LEU A 269 22.29 -2.20 24.23
N ASP A 270 21.16 -1.55 24.52
CA ASP A 270 20.48 -1.74 25.80
C ASP A 270 19.88 -3.16 25.87
N ARG A 271 20.67 -4.06 26.45
CA ARG A 271 20.33 -5.47 26.66
C ARG A 271 19.09 -5.65 27.55
N THR A 272 18.77 -4.68 28.40
CA THR A 272 17.60 -4.76 29.30
C THR A 272 16.32 -4.57 28.50
N SER A 273 16.26 -3.53 27.67
CA SER A 273 15.10 -3.24 26.83
C SER A 273 14.87 -4.32 25.76
N LEU A 274 15.94 -4.86 25.17
CA LEU A 274 15.82 -6.00 24.24
C LEU A 274 15.25 -7.24 24.95
N LYS A 275 15.80 -7.60 26.12
CA LYS A 275 15.33 -8.75 26.89
C LYS A 275 13.86 -8.61 27.27
N GLY A 276 13.44 -7.44 27.76
CA GLY A 276 12.05 -7.18 28.14
C GLY A 276 11.08 -7.32 26.97
N SER A 277 11.50 -6.90 25.77
CA SER A 277 10.70 -7.02 24.54
C SER A 277 10.46 -8.48 24.17
N PHE A 278 11.54 -9.28 24.11
CA PHE A 278 11.42 -10.70 23.78
C PHE A 278 10.71 -11.52 24.87
N GLN A 279 10.89 -11.17 26.15
CA GLN A 279 10.16 -11.83 27.24
C GLN A 279 8.65 -11.62 27.08
N THR A 280 8.21 -10.38 26.82
CA THR A 280 6.79 -10.09 26.58
C THR A 280 6.24 -10.90 25.41
N LEU A 281 7.02 -11.00 24.32
CA LEU A 281 6.65 -11.76 23.13
C LEU A 281 6.54 -13.27 23.41
N ILE A 282 7.46 -13.82 24.20
CA ILE A 282 7.45 -15.23 24.63
C ILE A 282 6.26 -15.52 25.54
N ASP A 283 6.03 -14.68 26.54
CA ASP A 283 4.94 -14.90 27.48
C ASP A 283 3.59 -14.90 26.74
N LEU A 284 3.42 -14.03 25.73
CA LEU A 284 2.25 -14.07 24.87
C LEU A 284 2.16 -15.37 24.06
N SER A 285 3.25 -15.82 23.45
CA SER A 285 3.22 -17.02 22.60
C SER A 285 3.05 -18.32 23.39
N GLU A 286 3.64 -18.44 24.57
CA GLU A 286 3.48 -19.64 25.41
C GLU A 286 2.11 -19.67 26.13
N GLU A 287 1.53 -18.52 26.48
CA GLU A 287 0.30 -18.48 27.29
C GLU A 287 -1.01 -18.45 26.47
N VAL A 288 -1.04 -17.75 25.33
CA VAL A 288 -2.31 -17.47 24.64
C VAL A 288 -2.38 -17.91 23.17
N PHE A 289 -1.26 -18.28 22.55
CA PHE A 289 -1.30 -18.75 21.16
C PHE A 289 -1.89 -20.17 21.03
N PRO A 290 -2.53 -20.49 19.91
CA PRO A 290 -2.81 -21.87 19.54
C PRO A 290 -1.53 -22.70 19.41
N PRO A 291 -1.59 -24.02 19.69
CA PRO A 291 -0.53 -24.99 19.35
C PRO A 291 -0.56 -25.28 17.83
N PHE A 292 -0.52 -24.22 17.04
CA PHE A 292 -0.54 -24.22 15.59
C PHE A 292 0.64 -23.40 15.10
N LEU A 293 1.40 -23.96 14.16
CA LEU A 293 2.54 -23.28 13.55
C LEU A 293 2.08 -22.62 12.25
N SER A 294 1.86 -21.31 12.29
CA SER A 294 1.64 -20.50 11.08
C SER A 294 2.92 -20.38 10.25
N GLU A 295 2.81 -20.53 8.95
CA GLU A 295 3.88 -20.28 7.98
C GLU A 295 3.97 -18.80 7.60
N ASN A 296 2.85 -18.09 7.60
CA ASN A 296 2.77 -16.67 7.24
C ASN A 296 1.52 -15.99 7.85
N ASP A 297 1.36 -14.69 7.59
CA ASP A 297 0.22 -13.90 8.10
C ASP A 297 -1.15 -14.39 7.57
N HIS A 298 -1.24 -15.01 6.38
CA HIS A 298 -2.50 -15.53 5.84
C HIS A 298 -3.08 -16.69 6.66
N ASP A 299 -2.25 -17.51 7.29
CA ASP A 299 -2.74 -18.59 8.16
C ASP A 299 -3.50 -18.02 9.37
N VAL A 300 -3.04 -16.88 9.88
CA VAL A 300 -3.70 -16.16 10.99
C VAL A 300 -5.05 -15.63 10.54
N ASP A 301 -5.10 -14.98 9.37
CA ASP A 301 -6.35 -14.47 8.80
C ASP A 301 -7.36 -15.61 8.58
N MET A 302 -6.89 -16.76 8.09
CA MET A 302 -7.74 -17.94 7.89
C MET A 302 -8.36 -18.42 9.20
N LEU A 303 -7.61 -18.48 10.29
CA LEU A 303 -8.15 -18.85 11.60
C LEU A 303 -9.14 -17.79 12.13
N PHE A 304 -8.90 -16.51 11.89
CA PHE A 304 -9.86 -15.45 12.25
C PHE A 304 -11.16 -15.56 11.45
N ARG A 305 -11.08 -15.79 10.13
CA ARG A 305 -12.25 -16.04 9.25
C ARG A 305 -13.06 -17.24 9.69
N GLN A 306 -12.40 -18.29 10.19
CA GLN A 306 -13.05 -19.48 10.75
C GLN A 306 -13.57 -19.28 12.18
N GLN A 307 -13.45 -18.05 12.73
CA GLN A 307 -13.81 -17.71 14.10
C GLN A 307 -13.06 -18.54 15.16
N LYS A 308 -11.90 -19.10 14.78
CA LYS A 308 -11.01 -19.89 15.65
C LYS A 308 -10.06 -19.03 16.48
N VAL A 309 -9.94 -17.76 16.14
CA VAL A 309 -9.19 -16.76 16.93
C VAL A 309 -10.07 -15.53 17.14
N SER A 310 -10.07 -14.97 18.36
CA SER A 310 -10.90 -13.82 18.72
C SER A 310 -10.25 -12.47 18.44
N MET A 311 -8.92 -12.39 18.51
CA MET A 311 -8.13 -11.19 18.25
C MET A 311 -6.89 -11.52 17.43
N ILE A 312 -6.56 -10.70 16.44
CA ILE A 312 -5.35 -10.85 15.62
C ILE A 312 -4.62 -9.52 15.45
N LEU A 313 -3.30 -9.58 15.27
CA LEU A 313 -2.55 -8.45 14.74
C LEU A 313 -2.61 -8.48 13.21
N THR A 314 -3.19 -7.45 12.62
CA THR A 314 -3.35 -7.33 11.17
C THR A 314 -3.00 -5.91 10.71
N SER A 315 -3.26 -5.59 9.46
CA SER A 315 -3.04 -4.26 8.90
C SER A 315 -4.18 -3.93 7.92
N TYR A 316 -4.34 -2.65 7.55
CA TYR A 316 -5.35 -2.24 6.56
C TYR A 316 -5.22 -2.98 5.22
N PHE A 317 -4.00 -3.36 4.82
CA PHE A 317 -3.79 -4.23 3.66
C PHE A 317 -4.40 -5.62 3.86
N PHE A 318 -4.12 -6.26 4.99
CA PHE A 318 -4.63 -7.60 5.30
C PHE A 318 -6.11 -7.61 5.70
N LEU A 319 -6.71 -6.47 6.09
CA LEU A 319 -8.16 -6.39 6.26
C LEU A 319 -8.92 -6.73 4.97
N ASN A 320 -8.35 -6.47 3.79
CA ASN A 320 -8.91 -6.91 2.50
C ASN A 320 -8.98 -8.44 2.39
N MET A 321 -8.18 -9.19 3.16
CA MET A 321 -8.22 -10.64 3.20
C MET A 321 -9.40 -11.18 4.00
N ILE A 322 -10.11 -10.34 4.77
CA ILE A 322 -11.23 -10.74 5.62
C ILE A 322 -12.49 -9.88 5.40
N GLU A 323 -12.54 -9.06 4.35
CA GLU A 323 -13.66 -8.14 4.09
C GLU A 323 -15.00 -8.83 3.83
N ASP A 324 -14.97 -10.10 3.42
CA ASP A 324 -16.13 -10.89 3.02
C ASP A 324 -16.72 -11.76 4.16
N VAL A 325 -16.16 -11.69 5.37
CA VAL A 325 -16.69 -12.42 6.52
C VAL A 325 -18.15 -12.03 6.84
N ASP A 326 -18.86 -12.96 7.45
CA ASP A 326 -20.29 -12.86 7.77
C ASP A 326 -20.59 -12.50 9.23
N PHE A 327 -19.55 -12.32 10.05
CA PHE A 327 -19.64 -11.87 11.44
C PHE A 327 -19.13 -10.45 11.62
N SER A 328 -19.53 -9.82 12.72
CA SER A 328 -19.10 -8.48 13.08
C SER A 328 -17.68 -8.49 13.67
N TYR A 329 -16.78 -7.76 13.05
CA TYR A 329 -15.45 -7.47 13.57
C TYR A 329 -15.18 -5.98 13.52
N ASP A 330 -14.18 -5.53 14.28
CA ASP A 330 -13.74 -4.15 14.25
C ASP A 330 -12.25 -4.06 14.66
N ILE A 331 -11.69 -2.85 14.65
CA ILE A 331 -10.27 -2.61 14.87
C ILE A 331 -10.01 -1.62 16.01
N SER A 332 -8.83 -1.71 16.62
CA SER A 332 -8.34 -0.76 17.62
C SER A 332 -6.88 -0.39 17.37
N PRO A 333 -6.37 0.66 18.03
CA PRO A 333 -4.93 0.87 18.14
C PRO A 333 -4.25 -0.38 18.70
N LEU A 334 -2.97 -0.54 18.41
CA LEU A 334 -2.20 -1.60 19.03
C LEU A 334 -2.11 -1.39 20.54
N PRO A 335 -2.17 -2.49 21.32
CA PRO A 335 -1.75 -2.44 22.70
C PRO A 335 -0.30 -1.99 22.79
N TYR A 336 0.04 -1.27 23.85
CA TYR A 336 1.39 -0.73 24.02
C TYR A 336 2.18 -1.49 25.08
N LEU A 337 3.50 -1.54 24.86
CA LEU A 337 4.52 -1.90 25.83
C LEU A 337 5.36 -0.65 26.10
N GLY A 338 5.13 0.07 27.19
CA GLY A 338 5.86 1.32 27.47
C GLY A 338 5.42 2.49 26.58
N THR A 339 5.71 2.46 25.28
CA THR A 339 5.27 3.51 24.33
C THR A 339 4.28 2.99 23.27
N PRO A 340 3.26 3.78 22.90
CA PRO A 340 2.29 3.37 21.89
C PRO A 340 2.88 3.60 20.51
N LYS A 341 3.74 2.69 20.04
CA LYS A 341 4.23 2.68 18.65
C LYS A 341 3.56 1.58 17.86
N THR A 342 3.25 1.86 16.59
CA THR A 342 2.84 0.86 15.60
C THR A 342 3.71 0.96 14.36
N LEU A 343 4.00 -0.18 13.75
CA LEU A 343 4.65 -0.20 12.45
C LEU A 343 3.68 0.28 11.37
N VAL A 344 4.15 1.16 10.49
CA VAL A 344 3.43 1.54 9.28
C VAL A 344 4.15 1.00 8.05
N ILE A 345 3.38 0.32 7.21
CA ILE A 345 3.83 -0.17 5.91
C ILE A 345 3.42 0.87 4.88
N VAL A 346 4.34 1.29 4.03
CA VAL A 346 4.08 2.22 2.93
C VAL A 346 4.56 1.58 1.65
N ILE A 347 3.66 1.49 0.67
CA ILE A 347 3.99 1.04 -0.68
C ILE A 347 3.88 2.26 -1.59
N GLY A 348 4.95 2.53 -2.33
CA GLY A 348 5.01 3.61 -3.30
C GLY A 348 5.43 3.15 -4.68
N LEU A 349 5.47 4.08 -5.62
CA LEU A 349 5.90 3.87 -7.01
C LEU A 349 7.19 4.63 -7.26
N ALA A 350 8.18 3.97 -7.85
CA ALA A 350 9.46 4.57 -8.24
C ALA A 350 9.71 4.40 -9.74
N ILE A 351 10.44 5.34 -10.33
CA ILE A 351 10.89 5.27 -11.73
C ILE A 351 12.34 4.80 -11.74
N ASN A 352 12.65 3.82 -12.59
CA ASN A 352 14.02 3.43 -12.84
C ASN A 352 14.78 4.58 -13.53
N LYS A 353 15.90 5.01 -12.94
CA LYS A 353 16.77 6.08 -13.46
C LYS A 353 17.29 5.79 -14.88
N ASN A 354 17.42 4.51 -15.25
CA ASN A 354 17.89 4.08 -16.56
C ASN A 354 16.75 3.84 -17.56
N SER A 355 15.48 4.03 -17.17
CA SER A 355 14.33 3.89 -18.08
C SER A 355 14.43 4.86 -19.26
N LYS A 356 14.09 4.36 -20.45
CA LYS A 356 13.91 5.17 -21.67
C LYS A 356 12.51 5.77 -21.78
N HIS A 357 11.59 5.40 -20.88
CA HIS A 357 10.17 5.74 -20.90
C HIS A 357 9.75 6.64 -19.72
N LYS A 358 10.68 7.43 -19.15
CA LYS A 358 10.45 8.24 -17.94
C LYS A 358 9.22 9.14 -17.98
N GLN A 359 8.92 9.76 -19.12
CA GLN A 359 7.74 10.64 -19.23
C GLN A 359 6.43 9.83 -19.13
N ALA A 360 6.38 8.67 -19.79
CA ALA A 360 5.23 7.77 -19.71
C ALA A 360 5.09 7.18 -18.29
N ALA A 361 6.23 6.80 -17.68
CA ALA A 361 6.31 6.36 -16.29
C ALA A 361 5.79 7.42 -15.31
N GLN A 362 6.21 8.68 -15.46
CA GLN A 362 5.72 9.80 -14.66
C GLN A 362 4.21 10.01 -14.85
N THR A 363 3.72 9.91 -16.09
CA THR A 363 2.28 10.01 -16.39
C THR A 363 1.48 8.93 -15.65
N PHE A 364 1.99 7.70 -15.59
CA PHE A 364 1.38 6.62 -14.84
C PHE A 364 1.38 6.89 -13.32
N ILE A 365 2.50 7.33 -12.74
CA ILE A 365 2.57 7.71 -11.32
C ILE A 365 1.61 8.86 -11.01
N ASP A 366 1.56 9.91 -11.85
CA ASP A 366 0.66 11.04 -11.66
C ASP A 366 -0.81 10.63 -11.65
N PHE A 367 -1.19 9.68 -12.52
CA PHE A 367 -2.52 9.09 -12.54
C PHE A 367 -2.81 8.30 -11.25
N MET A 368 -1.91 7.40 -10.85
CA MET A 368 -2.10 6.57 -9.64
C MET A 368 -2.26 7.40 -8.36
N LEU A 369 -1.71 8.61 -8.38
CA LEU A 369 -1.71 9.58 -7.30
C LEU A 369 -2.71 10.72 -7.51
N SER A 370 -3.54 10.62 -8.55
CA SER A 370 -4.69 11.50 -8.74
C SER A 370 -5.72 11.24 -7.64
N HIS A 371 -6.49 12.28 -7.30
CA HIS A 371 -7.60 12.13 -6.36
C HIS A 371 -8.60 11.07 -6.82
N GLU A 372 -8.79 10.91 -8.13
CA GLU A 372 -9.71 9.93 -8.70
C GLU A 372 -9.25 8.49 -8.44
N ALA A 373 -8.00 8.16 -8.79
CA ALA A 373 -7.44 6.83 -8.56
C ALA A 373 -7.38 6.50 -7.06
N GLN A 374 -6.93 7.44 -6.23
CA GLN A 374 -6.84 7.29 -4.79
C GLN A 374 -8.23 7.14 -4.13
N LEU A 375 -9.23 7.88 -4.61
CA LEU A 375 -10.61 7.72 -4.14
C LEU A 375 -11.20 6.36 -4.57
N LYS A 376 -10.87 5.88 -5.77
CA LYS A 376 -11.30 4.56 -6.24
C LYS A 376 -10.69 3.45 -5.38
N LEU A 377 -9.43 3.58 -4.98
CA LEU A 377 -8.82 2.71 -3.97
C LEU A 377 -9.63 2.75 -2.67
N ARG A 378 -9.83 3.95 -2.08
CA ARG A 378 -10.60 4.14 -0.83
C ARG A 378 -12.01 3.53 -0.87
N GLN A 379 -12.69 3.62 -2.01
CA GLN A 379 -14.07 3.16 -2.17
C GLN A 379 -14.19 1.65 -2.29
N ASN A 380 -13.17 0.99 -2.83
CA ASN A 380 -13.24 -0.42 -3.24
C ASN A 380 -12.33 -1.35 -2.43
N THR A 381 -11.55 -0.82 -1.49
CA THR A 381 -10.70 -1.61 -0.59
C THR A 381 -10.71 -1.02 0.82
N LEU A 382 -10.16 -1.77 1.76
CA LEU A 382 -9.87 -1.35 3.13
C LEU A 382 -8.46 -0.77 3.29
N SER A 383 -7.69 -0.63 2.21
CA SER A 383 -6.36 -0.02 2.27
C SER A 383 -6.44 1.51 2.35
N LEU A 384 -5.43 2.14 2.96
CA LEU A 384 -5.39 3.60 3.08
C LEU A 384 -4.66 4.24 1.90
N PRO A 385 -5.32 5.12 1.11
CA PRO A 385 -4.66 5.92 0.09
C PRO A 385 -3.65 6.87 0.72
N SER A 386 -2.54 7.18 0.04
CA SER A 386 -1.55 8.13 0.55
C SER A 386 -2.00 9.60 0.46
N LEU A 387 -2.94 9.91 -0.45
CA LEU A 387 -3.48 11.25 -0.62
C LEU A 387 -4.50 11.56 0.47
N LYS A 388 -4.23 12.57 1.31
CA LYS A 388 -5.04 12.92 2.49
C LYS A 388 -6.53 13.12 2.16
N SER A 389 -6.83 13.81 1.08
CA SER A 389 -8.20 14.09 0.65
C SER A 389 -8.99 12.83 0.28
N ALA A 390 -8.33 11.78 -0.21
CA ALA A 390 -8.94 10.50 -0.48
C ALA A 390 -8.98 9.62 0.79
N ALA A 391 -7.91 9.61 1.59
CA ALA A 391 -7.83 8.80 2.82
C ALA A 391 -8.89 9.20 3.85
N GLU A 392 -9.13 10.51 4.01
CA GLU A 392 -10.11 11.05 4.97
C GLU A 392 -11.52 11.16 4.41
N TRP A 393 -11.74 10.71 3.17
CA TRP A 393 -13.06 10.68 2.57
C TRP A 393 -13.96 9.63 3.27
N ASN A 394 -15.15 10.08 3.69
CA ASN A 394 -16.10 9.30 4.50
C ASN A 394 -17.46 9.09 3.83
N GLY A 395 -17.50 9.12 2.50
CA GLY A 395 -18.71 8.79 1.74
C GLY A 395 -18.92 7.28 1.60
N GLN A 396 -19.80 6.91 0.66
CA GLN A 396 -20.22 5.53 0.46
C GLN A 396 -19.10 4.63 -0.09
N VAL A 397 -18.85 3.51 0.58
CA VAL A 397 -17.88 2.50 0.16
C VAL A 397 -18.58 1.27 -0.42
N ASN A 398 -17.85 0.48 -1.21
CA ASN A 398 -18.31 -0.76 -1.81
C ASN A 398 -17.85 -2.01 -1.04
N VAL A 399 -17.14 -1.82 0.07
CA VAL A 399 -16.60 -2.87 0.94
C VAL A 399 -17.21 -2.81 2.33
N LYS A 400 -17.26 -3.95 3.03
CA LYS A 400 -17.62 -3.99 4.45
C LYS A 400 -16.45 -3.46 5.27
N GLN A 401 -16.54 -2.21 5.73
CA GLN A 401 -15.51 -1.59 6.55
C GLN A 401 -15.80 -1.72 8.05
N PRO A 402 -14.74 -1.81 8.90
CA PRO A 402 -14.88 -1.68 10.35
C PRO A 402 -15.54 -0.36 10.77
N GLU A 403 -16.26 -0.37 11.89
CA GLU A 403 -16.83 0.86 12.48
C GLU A 403 -15.72 1.86 12.82
N ARG A 404 -14.58 1.38 13.32
CA ARG A 404 -13.40 2.18 13.66
C ARG A 404 -12.37 2.27 12.53
N TYR A 405 -12.79 2.14 11.27
CA TYR A 405 -11.92 2.27 10.09
C TYR A 405 -11.04 3.52 10.10
N PHE A 406 -11.52 4.62 10.70
CA PHE A 406 -10.79 5.88 10.71
C PHE A 406 -9.80 6.07 11.87
N ILE A 407 -9.54 5.02 12.67
CA ILE A 407 -8.63 5.09 13.82
C ILE A 407 -7.20 5.50 13.42
N PHE A 408 -6.80 5.28 12.15
CA PHE A 408 -5.51 5.70 11.63
C PHE A 408 -5.24 7.21 11.84
N ARG A 409 -6.30 8.04 11.86
CA ARG A 409 -6.21 9.49 12.07
C ARG A 409 -5.71 9.83 13.48
N GLU A 410 -6.16 9.06 14.47
CA GLU A 410 -5.80 9.24 15.88
C GLU A 410 -4.42 8.64 16.17
N THR A 411 -4.06 7.57 15.43
CA THR A 411 -2.80 6.86 15.63
C THR A 411 -1.63 7.40 14.80
N PHE A 412 -1.80 8.42 13.96
CA PHE A 412 -0.67 9.01 13.20
C PHE A 412 0.58 9.31 14.07
N PRO A 413 0.45 9.90 15.28
CA PRO A 413 1.61 10.15 16.14
C PRO A 413 2.35 8.90 16.65
N THR A 414 1.72 7.73 16.52
CA THR A 414 2.27 6.43 16.93
C THR A 414 3.04 5.72 15.82
N PHE A 415 2.98 6.23 14.59
CA PHE A 415 3.58 5.58 13.44
C PHE A 415 5.09 5.55 13.56
N SER A 416 5.65 4.38 13.30
CA SER A 416 7.07 4.14 13.30
C SER A 416 7.46 3.21 12.16
N TYR A 417 8.69 3.33 11.72
CA TYR A 417 9.32 2.46 10.73
C TYR A 417 10.40 1.67 11.44
N HIS A 418 10.76 0.49 10.95
CA HIS A 418 11.84 -0.25 11.61
C HIS A 418 13.24 0.37 11.43
N THR A 419 13.40 1.43 10.62
CA THR A 419 14.59 2.31 10.62
C THR A 419 14.77 3.01 11.96
N ALA A 420 13.71 3.17 12.76
CA ALA A 420 13.80 3.69 14.13
C ALA A 420 14.57 2.75 15.08
N LEU A 421 14.74 1.47 14.70
CA LEU A 421 15.62 0.55 15.42
C LEU A 421 17.10 0.79 15.08
N ASN A 422 17.41 1.56 14.03
CA ASN A 422 18.77 1.78 13.53
C ASN A 422 19.50 0.49 13.10
N VAL A 423 18.76 -0.44 12.50
CA VAL A 423 19.28 -1.67 11.86
C VAL A 423 18.96 -1.68 10.37
N THR A 424 19.80 -2.34 9.58
CA THR A 424 19.55 -2.69 8.18
C THR A 424 18.58 -3.89 8.10
N TYR A 425 18.06 -4.17 6.91
CA TYR A 425 17.27 -5.37 6.66
C TYR A 425 18.02 -6.65 7.04
N SER A 426 19.27 -6.78 6.60
CA SER A 426 20.07 -7.99 6.84
C SER A 426 20.30 -8.22 8.34
N GLU A 427 20.55 -7.15 9.11
CA GLU A 427 20.66 -7.20 10.57
C GLU A 427 19.31 -7.59 11.21
N LEU A 428 18.19 -7.06 10.72
CA LEU A 428 16.85 -7.45 11.21
C LEU A 428 16.53 -8.93 10.93
N GLU A 429 16.91 -9.43 9.75
CA GLU A 429 16.77 -10.83 9.37
C GLU A 429 17.59 -11.73 10.30
N GLU A 430 18.82 -11.36 10.62
CA GLU A 430 19.66 -12.08 11.57
C GLU A 430 19.03 -12.12 12.97
N ILE A 431 18.50 -10.99 13.46
CA ILE A 431 17.77 -10.95 14.73
C ILE A 431 16.58 -11.91 14.71
N ARG A 432 15.85 -11.97 13.59
CA ARG A 432 14.72 -12.91 13.42
C ARG A 432 15.17 -14.37 13.43
N GLN A 433 16.30 -14.71 12.82
CA GLN A 433 16.88 -16.06 12.88
C GLN A 433 17.32 -16.42 14.31
N ASN A 434 17.97 -15.49 15.01
CA ASN A 434 18.34 -15.65 16.42
C ASN A 434 17.10 -15.83 17.32
N MET A 435 16.01 -15.12 17.01
CA MET A 435 14.73 -15.30 17.67
C MET A 435 14.16 -16.71 17.46
N LYS A 436 14.27 -17.32 16.27
CA LYS A 436 13.87 -18.72 16.05
C LYS A 436 14.66 -19.69 16.93
N LEU A 437 15.97 -19.51 17.03
CA LEU A 437 16.83 -20.35 17.88
C LEU A 437 16.46 -20.21 19.37
N TYR A 438 16.19 -18.98 19.81
CA TYR A 438 15.77 -18.71 21.18
C TYR A 438 14.39 -19.30 21.50
N LEU A 439 13.39 -19.06 20.63
CA LEU A 439 12.02 -19.56 20.80
C LEU A 439 11.93 -21.09 20.74
N SER A 440 12.79 -21.73 19.96
CA SER A 440 12.90 -23.20 19.89
C SER A 440 13.72 -23.81 21.04
N LYS A 441 14.18 -22.99 22.00
CA LYS A 441 14.99 -23.40 23.16
C LYS A 441 16.34 -24.03 22.75
N MET A 442 16.80 -23.78 21.52
CA MET A 442 18.11 -24.24 21.02
C MET A 442 19.26 -23.34 21.47
N GLU A 443 18.98 -22.07 21.72
CA GLU A 443 19.92 -21.11 22.29
C GLU A 443 19.25 -20.33 23.43
N GLY A 444 20.06 -19.76 24.32
CA GLY A 444 19.58 -18.83 25.34
C GLY A 444 19.63 -17.37 24.85
N LEU A 445 19.26 -16.43 25.72
CA LEU A 445 19.21 -15.00 25.41
C LEU A 445 20.54 -14.44 24.87
N GLN A 446 21.67 -15.09 25.17
CA GLN A 446 22.98 -14.72 24.65
C GLN A 446 23.08 -14.73 23.11
N VAL A 447 22.17 -15.41 22.41
CA VAL A 447 22.17 -15.46 20.93
C VAL A 447 22.03 -14.08 20.29
N PHE A 448 21.35 -13.14 20.95
CA PHE A 448 21.22 -11.75 20.48
C PHE A 448 22.44 -10.87 20.81
N SER A 449 23.54 -11.49 21.23
CA SER A 449 24.80 -10.82 21.61
C SER A 449 25.96 -11.16 20.70
N ARG A 450 25.75 -12.12 19.79
CA ARG A 450 26.63 -12.47 18.69
C ARG A 450 26.25 -11.59 17.51
#